data_AF-A0A1R2CE88-F1
#
_entry.id   AF-A0A1R2CE88-F1
#
_cell.length_a   1.000
_cell.length_b   1.000
_cell.length_c   1.000
_cell.angle_alpha   90.00
_cell.angle_beta   90.00
_cell.angle_gamma   90.00
#
_symmetry.space_group_name_H-M   'P 1'
#
loop_
_entity.id
_entity.type
_entity.pdbx_description
1 polymer ?
#
loop_
_entity_poly.entity_id
_entity_poly.type
_entity_poly.pdbx_seq_one_letter_code
_entity_poly.pdbx_strand_id
1 'polypeptide(L)'
;MENLCPHQSCLCSSMKGLSHGIAYGAKVRFTHSLVMAALFSNDPLWLKLYKILKNTQEHASKLAIFVTIFKSLVCILTKLTGQSSSRNHAISGLLTGLIWSKDTSVNTQVTLYLFSRNLVGNAKLLHKKKIINFPDFLVQNSFCILTVLCWGIVMYLFETHPKELQNSLTSSMDFLYKDSDKWRGWRYCIPYCDHVLKVLGYNK
;
A
#
# COMPACT_ATOMS: atom_id res chain seq x y z
N MET A 1 21.13 5.45 23.33
CA MET A 1 20.66 6.01 22.05
C MET A 1 21.59 5.47 20.99
N GLU A 2 21.14 4.52 20.17
CA GLU A 2 21.97 4.01 19.05
C GLU A 2 22.41 5.17 18.18
N ASN A 3 23.67 5.17 17.74
CA ASN A 3 24.14 6.07 16.70
C ASN A 3 23.29 5.83 15.45
N LEU A 4 22.30 6.68 15.20
CA LEU A 4 21.28 6.50 14.16
C LEU A 4 21.85 6.57 12.72
N CYS A 5 23.13 6.97 12.57
CA CYS A 5 23.86 6.97 11.30
C CYS A 5 25.28 6.40 11.46
N PRO A 6 25.47 5.07 11.59
CA PRO A 6 26.80 4.46 11.79
C PRO A 6 27.60 4.30 10.47
N HIS A 7 27.27 5.05 9.41
CA HIS A 7 27.82 4.83 8.07
C HIS A 7 28.98 5.79 7.73
N GLN A 8 30.08 5.23 7.23
CA GLN A 8 31.30 5.95 6.84
C GLN A 8 31.07 7.04 5.78
N SER A 9 30.12 6.86 4.85
CA SER A 9 29.74 7.89 3.88
C SER A 9 28.22 7.95 3.64
N CYS A 10 27.66 9.16 3.73
CA CYS A 10 26.23 9.37 3.49
C CYS A 10 25.83 9.05 2.05
N LEU A 11 26.71 9.32 1.08
CA LEU A 11 26.45 9.07 -0.34
C LEU A 11 26.29 7.57 -0.64
N CYS A 12 27.19 6.73 -0.12
CA CYS A 12 27.11 5.27 -0.31
C CYS A 12 25.84 4.69 0.35
N SER A 13 25.48 5.17 1.54
CA SER A 13 24.24 4.76 2.22
C SER A 13 22.99 5.16 1.44
N SER A 14 22.96 6.36 0.86
CA SER A 14 21.86 6.83 0.00
C SER A 14 21.76 6.00 -1.28
N MET A 15 22.87 5.75 -1.97
CA MET A 15 22.89 4.91 -3.18
C MET A 15 22.46 3.46 -2.91
N LYS A 16 22.92 2.85 -1.81
CA LYS A 16 22.47 1.51 -1.42
C LYS A 16 20.97 1.52 -1.05
N GLY A 17 20.50 2.59 -0.43
CA GLY A 17 19.09 2.83 -0.15
C GLY A 17 18.24 2.92 -1.42
N LEU A 18 18.75 3.61 -2.45
CA LEU A 18 18.12 3.69 -3.78
C LEU A 18 17.95 2.30 -4.39
N SER A 19 19.01 1.49 -4.45
CA SER A 19 18.96 0.14 -5.01
C SER A 19 17.98 -0.76 -4.25
N HIS A 20 17.97 -0.70 -2.92
CA HIS A 20 17.01 -1.45 -2.11
C HIS A 20 15.57 -0.97 -2.32
N GLY A 21 15.34 0.34 -2.44
CA GLY A 21 14.04 0.93 -2.73
C GLY A 21 13.48 0.46 -4.07
N ILE A 22 14.31 0.44 -5.12
CA ILE A 22 13.93 -0.10 -6.43
C ILE A 22 13.60 -1.59 -6.33
N ALA A 23 14.49 -2.39 -5.75
CA ALA A 23 14.31 -3.84 -5.69
C ALA A 23 13.05 -4.24 -4.89
N TYR A 24 12.83 -3.60 -3.75
CA TYR A 24 11.66 -3.84 -2.91
C TYR A 24 10.36 -3.38 -3.58
N GLY A 25 10.34 -2.13 -4.05
CA GLY A 25 9.15 -1.55 -4.69
C GLY A 25 8.74 -2.31 -5.95
N ALA A 26 9.72 -2.69 -6.77
CA ALA A 26 9.46 -3.47 -7.97
C ALA A 26 8.85 -4.84 -7.64
N LYS A 27 9.47 -5.62 -6.73
CA LYS A 27 9.00 -6.98 -6.39
C LYS A 27 7.57 -7.01 -5.86
N VAL A 28 7.26 -6.14 -4.89
CA VAL A 28 5.93 -6.13 -4.26
C VAL A 28 4.86 -5.62 -5.23
N ARG A 29 5.14 -4.55 -5.98
CA ARG A 29 4.13 -3.96 -6.85
C ARG A 29 3.88 -4.79 -8.10
N PHE A 30 4.94 -5.35 -8.67
CA PHE A 30 4.84 -6.19 -9.85
C PHE A 30 3.92 -7.39 -9.60
N THR A 31 4.15 -8.13 -8.52
CA THR A 31 3.34 -9.31 -8.18
C THR A 31 1.88 -8.93 -7.91
N HIS A 32 1.64 -7.86 -7.17
CA HIS A 32 0.29 -7.36 -6.92
C HIS A 32 -0.42 -6.94 -8.22
N SER A 33 0.22 -6.13 -9.05
CA SER A 33 -0.35 -5.69 -10.32
C SER A 33 -0.57 -6.84 -11.31
N LEU A 34 0.31 -7.85 -11.29
CA LEU A 34 0.14 -9.07 -12.07
C LEU A 34 -1.11 -9.84 -11.65
N VAL A 35 -1.30 -10.09 -10.35
CA VAL A 35 -2.49 -10.79 -9.83
C VAL A 35 -3.76 -10.01 -10.13
N MET A 36 -3.77 -8.70 -9.90
CA MET A 36 -4.94 -7.85 -10.18
C MET A 36 -5.30 -7.83 -11.66
N ALA A 37 -4.29 -7.79 -12.53
CA ALA A 37 -4.51 -7.83 -13.97
C ALA A 37 -4.96 -9.22 -14.46
N ALA A 38 -4.49 -10.30 -13.83
CA ALA A 38 -4.96 -11.65 -14.14
C ALA A 38 -6.43 -11.85 -13.73
N LEU A 39 -6.86 -11.25 -12.62
CA LEU A 39 -8.20 -11.44 -12.06
C LEU A 39 -9.26 -10.52 -12.69
N PHE A 40 -8.93 -9.24 -12.92
CA PHE A 40 -9.94 -8.21 -13.23
C PHE A 40 -9.76 -7.51 -14.58
N SER A 41 -8.65 -7.69 -15.29
CA SER A 41 -8.40 -6.98 -16.55
C SER A 41 -8.80 -7.83 -17.77
N ASN A 42 -9.68 -7.28 -18.60
CA ASN A 42 -10.05 -7.81 -19.92
C ASN A 42 -9.19 -7.21 -21.06
N ASP A 43 -8.11 -6.50 -20.74
CA ASP A 43 -7.25 -5.86 -21.72
C ASP A 43 -6.42 -6.89 -22.51
N PRO A 44 -6.03 -6.59 -23.77
CA PRO A 44 -5.09 -7.43 -24.50
C PRO A 44 -3.76 -7.55 -23.75
N LEU A 45 -3.08 -8.69 -23.91
CA LEU A 45 -1.89 -9.07 -23.13
C LEU A 45 -0.79 -7.98 -23.14
N TRP A 46 -0.58 -7.33 -24.28
CA TRP A 46 0.40 -6.25 -24.40
C TRP A 46 0.03 -5.02 -23.56
N LEU A 47 -1.22 -4.56 -23.65
CA LEU A 47 -1.70 -3.42 -22.88
C LEU A 47 -1.74 -3.74 -21.38
N LYS A 48 -2.08 -4.99 -21.03
CA LYS A 48 -2.03 -5.51 -19.67
C LYS A 48 -0.59 -5.44 -19.11
N LEU A 49 0.40 -5.95 -19.85
CA LEU A 49 1.81 -5.91 -19.46
C LEU A 49 2.32 -4.47 -19.33
N TYR A 50 1.98 -3.59 -20.28
CA TYR A 50 2.34 -2.18 -20.22
C TYR A 50 1.80 -1.49 -18.97
N LYS A 51 0.52 -1.70 -18.62
CA LYS A 51 -0.09 -1.15 -17.38
C LYS A 51 0.61 -1.68 -16.12
N ILE A 52 0.93 -2.98 -16.07
CA ILE A 52 1.66 -3.60 -14.95
C ILE A 52 3.03 -2.96 -14.78
N LEU A 53 3.80 -2.86 -15.86
CA LEU A 53 5.15 -2.29 -15.85
C LEU A 53 5.13 -0.82 -15.49
N LYS A 54 4.22 -0.03 -16.05
CA LYS A 54 4.05 1.40 -15.74
C LYS A 54 3.74 1.63 -14.26
N ASN A 55 2.79 0.89 -13.69
CA ASN A 55 2.43 1.01 -12.27
C ASN A 55 3.58 0.57 -11.34
N THR A 56 4.33 -0.45 -11.76
CA THR A 56 5.51 -0.94 -11.03
C THR A 56 6.63 0.08 -11.05
N GLN A 57 6.92 0.65 -12.23
CA GLN A 57 7.94 1.66 -12.41
C GLN A 57 7.62 2.92 -11.61
N GLU A 58 6.37 3.39 -11.64
CA GLU A 58 5.93 4.55 -10.86
C GLU A 58 6.18 4.34 -9.36
N HIS A 59 5.75 3.20 -8.81
CA HIS A 59 5.95 2.88 -7.40
C HIS A 59 7.43 2.76 -7.03
N ALA A 60 8.19 1.97 -7.79
CA ALA A 60 9.61 1.72 -7.53
C ALA A 60 10.44 3.00 -7.63
N SER A 61 10.18 3.84 -8.62
CA SER A 61 10.91 5.12 -8.82
C SER A 61 10.63 6.09 -7.68
N LYS A 62 9.36 6.28 -7.29
CA LYS A 62 8.99 7.16 -6.16
C LYS A 62 9.62 6.69 -4.86
N LEU A 63 9.59 5.38 -4.59
CA LEU A 63 10.18 4.83 -3.38
C LEU A 63 11.72 5.00 -3.36
N ALA A 64 12.37 4.79 -4.49
CA ALA A 64 13.81 4.98 -4.64
C ALA A 64 14.22 6.44 -4.39
N ILE A 65 13.51 7.39 -5.00
CA ILE A 65 13.74 8.83 -4.81
C ILE A 65 13.47 9.20 -3.35
N PHE A 66 12.37 8.71 -2.77
CA PHE A 66 12.03 8.94 -1.37
C PHE A 66 13.15 8.53 -0.42
N VAL A 67 13.65 7.29 -0.53
CA VAL A 67 14.73 6.79 0.35
C VAL A 67 16.02 7.60 0.16
N THR A 68 16.32 7.98 -1.08
CA THR A 68 17.54 8.74 -1.41
C THR A 68 17.52 10.15 -0.84
N ILE A 69 16.41 10.87 -1.03
CA ILE A 69 16.25 12.23 -0.50
C ILE A 69 16.15 12.19 1.02
N PHE A 70 15.42 11.23 1.59
CA PHE A 70 15.26 11.10 3.04
C PHE A 70 16.60 10.91 3.74
N LYS A 71 17.42 9.96 3.28
CA LYS A 71 18.75 9.73 3.86
C LYS A 71 19.68 10.92 3.69
N SER A 72 19.60 11.59 2.53
CA SER A 72 20.38 12.79 2.26
C SER A 72 20.00 13.93 3.21
N LEU A 73 18.70 14.18 3.41
CA LEU A 73 18.19 15.20 4.34
C LEU A 73 18.55 14.88 5.79
N VAL A 74 18.40 13.63 6.24
CA VAL A 74 18.80 13.24 7.60
C VAL A 74 20.30 13.48 7.82
N CYS A 75 21.14 13.14 6.85
CA CYS A 75 22.58 13.40 6.94
C CYS A 75 22.90 14.91 6.98
N ILE A 76 22.26 15.71 6.13
CA ILE A 76 22.45 17.18 6.11
C ILE A 76 22.01 17.79 7.44
N LEU A 77 20.81 17.48 7.92
CA LEU A 77 20.29 18.01 9.18
C LEU A 77 21.14 17.58 10.38
N THR A 78 21.63 16.33 10.39
CA THR A 78 22.49 15.84 11.47
C THR A 78 23.84 16.57 11.48
N LYS A 79 24.41 16.88 10.31
CA LYS A 79 25.63 17.69 10.20
C LYS A 79 25.41 19.14 10.65
N LEU A 80 24.28 19.75 10.29
CA LEU A 80 23.96 21.13 10.67
C LEU A 80 23.63 21.29 12.15
N THR A 81 22.93 20.32 12.74
CA THR A 81 22.52 20.38 14.15
C THR A 81 23.55 19.82 15.12
N GLY A 82 24.60 19.13 14.63
CA GLY A 82 25.62 18.49 15.46
C GLY A 82 25.11 17.33 16.33
N GLN A 83 23.83 16.97 16.24
CA GLN A 83 23.18 15.93 17.04
C GLN A 83 22.25 15.08 16.17
N SER A 84 22.30 13.76 16.36
CA SER A 84 21.34 12.85 15.74
C SER A 84 20.03 12.84 16.54
N SER A 85 19.11 13.73 16.20
CA SER A 85 17.80 13.83 16.86
C SER A 85 16.72 13.04 16.12
N SER A 86 15.78 12.45 16.88
CA SER A 86 14.52 11.92 16.33
C SER A 86 13.71 13.00 15.59
N ARG A 87 13.88 14.29 15.95
CA ARG A 87 13.23 15.42 15.27
C ARG A 87 13.72 15.59 13.83
N ASN A 88 15.02 15.38 13.59
CA ASN A 88 15.61 15.47 12.25
C ASN A 88 15.01 14.41 11.31
N HIS A 89 14.71 13.22 11.84
CA HIS A 89 14.03 12.15 11.10
C HIS A 89 12.57 12.50 10.80
N ALA A 90 11.85 13.07 11.77
CA ALA A 90 10.47 13.51 11.58
C ALA A 90 10.36 14.60 10.50
N ILE A 91 11.22 15.62 10.57
CA ILE A 91 11.27 16.71 9.58
C ILE A 91 11.65 16.17 8.19
N SER A 92 12.69 15.34 8.10
CA SER A 92 13.09 14.72 6.83
C SER A 92 11.96 13.87 6.23
N GLY A 93 11.23 13.12 7.07
CA GLY A 93 10.10 12.31 6.65
C GLY A 93 8.94 13.16 6.11
N LEU A 94 8.60 14.26 6.79
CA LEU A 94 7.56 15.18 6.34
C LEU A 94 7.90 15.83 4.99
N LEU A 95 9.12 16.33 4.84
CA LEU A 95 9.57 16.97 3.59
C LEU A 95 9.61 15.99 2.42
N THR A 96 10.13 14.79 2.65
CA THR A 96 10.19 13.74 1.60
C THR A 96 8.83 13.15 1.26
N GLY A 97 7.86 13.21 2.17
CA GLY A 97 6.48 12.78 1.95
C GLY A 97 5.81 13.48 0.75
N LEU A 98 6.26 14.68 0.38
CA LEU A 98 5.73 15.44 -0.76
C LEU A 98 5.85 14.71 -2.11
N ILE A 99 6.75 13.73 -2.22
CA ILE A 99 6.90 12.86 -3.41
C ILE A 99 5.62 12.06 -3.69
N TRP A 100 4.86 11.74 -2.63
CA TRP A 100 3.66 10.92 -2.72
C TRP A 100 2.37 11.73 -2.93
N SER A 101 2.43 13.07 -2.94
CA SER A 101 1.24 13.95 -2.92
C SER A 101 0.32 13.90 -4.14
N LYS A 102 0.75 13.33 -5.27
CA LYS A 102 -0.13 13.21 -6.45
C LYS A 102 -1.15 12.10 -6.27
N ASP A 103 -2.41 12.37 -6.57
CA ASP A 103 -3.47 11.36 -6.55
C ASP A 103 -3.35 10.39 -7.73
N THR A 104 -2.60 9.31 -7.50
CA THR A 104 -2.54 8.15 -8.39
C THR A 104 -2.98 6.92 -7.62
N SER A 105 -3.57 5.92 -8.29
CA SER A 105 -4.05 4.70 -7.64
C SER A 105 -2.96 3.97 -6.84
N VAL A 106 -1.70 4.07 -7.28
CA VAL A 106 -0.52 3.58 -6.57
C VAL A 106 -0.26 4.40 -5.30
N ASN A 107 -0.25 5.73 -5.41
CA ASN A 107 0.03 6.61 -4.28
C ASN A 107 -1.05 6.49 -3.21
N THR A 108 -2.32 6.52 -3.59
CA THR A 108 -3.45 6.36 -2.65
C THR A 108 -3.34 5.04 -1.88
N GLN A 109 -3.01 3.93 -2.56
CA GLN A 109 -2.81 2.63 -1.90
C GLN A 109 -1.70 2.65 -0.85
N VAL A 110 -0.53 3.20 -1.21
CA VAL A 110 0.61 3.28 -0.29
C VAL A 110 0.31 4.21 0.88
N THR A 111 -0.30 5.37 0.61
CA THR A 111 -0.63 6.36 1.63
C THR A 111 -1.66 5.83 2.63
N LEU A 112 -2.75 5.21 2.17
CA LEU A 112 -3.75 4.62 3.07
C LEU A 112 -3.19 3.44 3.87
N TYR A 113 -2.34 2.63 3.26
CA TYR A 113 -1.64 1.55 3.96
C TYR A 113 -0.70 2.08 5.05
N LEU A 114 0.06 3.13 4.77
CA LEU A 114 0.94 3.76 5.76
C LEU A 114 0.13 4.46 6.85
N PHE A 115 -0.95 5.15 6.49
CA PHE A 115 -1.84 5.84 7.41
C PHE A 115 -2.44 4.89 8.45
N SER A 116 -3.04 3.79 8.01
CA SER A 116 -3.62 2.78 8.93
C SER A 116 -2.58 2.19 9.89
N ARG A 117 -1.38 1.88 9.40
CA ARG A 117 -0.27 1.38 10.24
C ARG A 117 0.22 2.40 11.24
N ASN A 118 0.33 3.66 10.83
CA ASN A 118 0.73 4.74 11.72
C ASN A 118 -0.32 4.98 12.81
N LEU A 119 -1.62 4.94 12.48
CA LEU A 119 -2.68 5.07 13.48
C LEU A 119 -2.60 3.96 14.54
N VAL A 120 -2.47 2.70 14.11
CA VAL A 120 -2.33 1.56 15.04
C VAL A 120 -1.06 1.68 15.89
N GLY A 121 0.06 2.09 15.28
CA GLY A 121 1.31 2.33 16.00
C GLY A 121 1.19 3.44 17.06
N ASN A 122 0.56 4.56 16.72
CA ASN A 122 0.32 5.66 17.64
C ASN A 122 -0.65 5.26 18.77
N ALA A 123 -1.72 4.53 18.46
CA ALA A 123 -2.65 4.02 19.47
C ALA A 123 -1.94 3.13 20.51
N LYS A 124 -1.08 2.21 20.06
CA LYS A 124 -0.24 1.37 20.95
C LYS A 124 0.72 2.21 21.79
N LEU A 125 1.32 3.24 21.21
CA LEU A 125 2.24 4.13 21.92
C LEU A 125 1.52 4.96 22.99
N LEU A 126 0.34 5.49 22.69
CA LEU A 126 -0.49 6.25 23.62
C LEU A 126 -0.92 5.40 24.82
N HIS A 127 -1.31 4.15 24.57
CA HIS A 127 -1.62 3.18 25.62
C HIS A 127 -0.39 2.89 26.49
N LYS A 128 0.77 2.61 25.88
CA LYS A 128 2.02 2.36 26.61
C LYS A 128 2.44 3.54 27.50
N LYS A 129 2.20 4.77 27.05
CA LYS A 129 2.51 6.00 27.79
C LYS A 129 1.48 6.34 28.88
N LYS A 130 0.41 5.54 29.04
CA LYS A 130 -0.70 5.79 29.99
C LYS A 130 -1.32 7.18 29.88
N ILE A 131 -1.31 7.77 28.68
CA ILE A 131 -1.92 9.09 28.43
C ILE A 131 -3.44 8.94 28.41
N ILE A 132 -3.94 7.80 27.94
CA ILE A 132 -5.36 7.47 27.87
C ILE A 132 -5.55 6.14 28.60
N ASN A 133 -6.34 6.15 29.67
CA ASN A 133 -6.78 4.94 30.35
C ASN A 133 -7.96 4.35 29.58
N PHE A 134 -7.66 3.43 28.67
CA PHE A 134 -8.68 2.61 28.05
C PHE A 134 -9.10 1.49 29.01
N PRO A 135 -10.39 1.15 29.12
CA PRO A 135 -10.82 -0.03 29.85
C PRO A 135 -10.20 -1.31 29.26
N ASP A 136 -9.85 -2.26 30.12
CA ASP A 136 -9.10 -3.47 29.75
C ASP A 136 -9.79 -4.29 28.65
N PHE A 137 -11.12 -4.30 28.65
CA PHE A 137 -11.93 -4.94 27.62
C PHE A 137 -11.65 -4.38 26.21
N LEU A 138 -11.52 -3.05 26.07
CA LEU A 138 -11.25 -2.41 24.77
C LEU A 138 -9.83 -2.70 24.29
N VAL A 139 -8.87 -2.82 25.19
CA VAL A 139 -7.48 -3.13 24.83
C VAL A 139 -7.35 -4.56 24.33
N GLN A 140 -7.94 -5.52 25.08
CA GLN A 140 -7.93 -6.94 24.72
C GLN A 140 -8.66 -7.19 23.39
N ASN A 141 -9.80 -6.55 23.17
CA ASN A 141 -10.62 -6.73 21.98
C ASN A 141 -10.40 -5.67 20.89
N SER A 142 -9.35 -4.87 21.00
CA SER A 142 -9.11 -3.71 20.12
C SER A 142 -9.12 -4.06 18.63
N PHE A 143 -8.48 -5.17 18.25
CA PHE A 143 -8.46 -5.63 16.87
C PHE A 143 -9.83 -6.13 16.40
N CYS A 144 -10.54 -6.90 17.23
CA CYS A 144 -11.88 -7.39 16.91
C CYS A 144 -12.85 -6.24 16.65
N ILE A 145 -12.89 -5.26 17.56
CA ILE A 145 -13.74 -4.07 17.44
C ILE A 145 -13.42 -3.30 16.16
N LEU A 146 -12.14 -3.06 15.89
CA LEU A 146 -11.71 -2.38 14.66
C LEU A 146 -12.17 -3.13 13.41
N THR A 147 -12.00 -4.45 13.37
CA THR A 147 -12.39 -5.28 12.23
C THR A 147 -13.90 -5.26 12.01
N VAL A 148 -14.71 -5.42 13.06
CA VAL A 148 -16.18 -5.40 12.96
C VAL A 148 -16.67 -4.04 12.46
N LEU A 149 -16.13 -2.94 12.98
CA LEU A 149 -16.49 -1.59 12.55
C LEU A 149 -16.08 -1.32 11.10
N CYS A 150 -14.84 -1.66 10.73
CA CYS A 150 -14.36 -1.49 9.36
C CYS A 150 -15.19 -2.28 8.35
N TRP A 151 -15.52 -3.54 8.67
CA TRP A 151 -16.36 -4.37 7.78
C TRP A 151 -17.80 -3.88 7.71
N GLY A 152 -18.41 -3.45 8.82
CA GLY A 152 -19.75 -2.88 8.80
C GLY A 152 -19.83 -1.63 7.92
N ILE A 153 -18.85 -0.72 8.08
CA ILE A 153 -18.79 0.52 7.32
C ILE A 153 -18.54 0.27 5.83
N VAL A 154 -17.59 -0.62 5.48
CA VAL A 154 -17.27 -0.87 4.06
C VAL A 154 -18.45 -1.51 3.33
N MET A 155 -19.18 -2.43 3.97
CA MET A 155 -20.35 -3.06 3.37
C MET A 155 -21.48 -2.05 3.18
N TYR A 156 -21.72 -1.16 4.17
CA TYR A 156 -22.71 -0.09 4.05
C TYR A 156 -22.36 0.90 2.92
N LEU A 157 -21.09 1.31 2.83
CA LEU A 157 -20.61 2.20 1.76
C LEU A 157 -20.70 1.54 0.38
N PHE A 158 -20.43 0.24 0.29
CA PHE A 158 -20.50 -0.49 -0.98
C PHE A 158 -21.93 -0.53 -1.55
N GLU A 159 -22.93 -0.67 -0.69
CA GLU A 159 -24.34 -0.68 -1.12
C GLU A 159 -24.85 0.72 -1.43
N THR A 160 -24.54 1.70 -0.58
CA THR A 160 -25.10 3.06 -0.69
C THR A 160 -24.34 3.98 -1.65
N HIS A 161 -23.01 3.94 -1.64
CA HIS A 161 -22.14 4.88 -2.37
C HIS A 161 -20.87 4.20 -2.93
N PRO A 162 -20.99 3.21 -3.85
CA PRO A 162 -19.84 2.43 -4.34
C PRO A 162 -18.78 3.24 -5.10
N LYS A 163 -19.12 4.43 -5.59
CA LYS A 163 -18.21 5.33 -6.33
C LYS A 163 -17.20 6.06 -5.43
N GLU A 164 -17.53 6.22 -4.15
CA GLU A 164 -16.65 6.86 -3.17
C GLU A 164 -15.60 5.90 -2.62
N LEU A 165 -15.82 4.59 -2.80
CA LEU A 165 -14.84 3.56 -2.45
C LEU A 165 -13.69 3.54 -3.45
N GLN A 166 -12.54 3.12 -2.96
CA GLN A 166 -11.36 2.95 -3.79
C GLN A 166 -11.63 1.91 -4.90
N ASN A 167 -11.38 2.28 -6.16
CA ASN A 167 -11.68 1.45 -7.34
C ASN A 167 -11.25 -0.02 -7.22
N SER A 168 -10.06 -0.31 -6.69
CA SER A 168 -9.59 -1.70 -6.53
C SER A 168 -10.42 -2.53 -5.55
N LEU A 169 -10.92 -1.88 -4.50
CA LEU A 169 -11.80 -2.52 -3.51
C LEU A 169 -13.18 -2.75 -4.12
N THR A 170 -13.74 -1.75 -4.81
CA THR A 170 -15.03 -1.88 -5.51
C THR A 170 -15.00 -3.01 -6.54
N SER A 171 -13.96 -3.10 -7.38
CA SER A 171 -13.82 -4.22 -8.34
C SER A 171 -13.78 -5.59 -7.65
N SER A 172 -13.13 -5.68 -6.49
CA SER A 172 -13.08 -6.93 -5.73
C SER A 172 -14.45 -7.28 -5.14
N MET A 173 -15.18 -6.30 -4.60
CA MET A 173 -16.50 -6.51 -4.01
C MET A 173 -17.57 -6.81 -5.07
N ASP A 174 -17.53 -6.15 -6.23
CA ASP A 174 -18.43 -6.45 -7.34
C ASP A 174 -18.25 -7.89 -7.82
N PHE A 175 -17.00 -8.35 -7.96
CA PHE A 175 -16.69 -9.73 -8.32
C PHE A 175 -17.18 -10.74 -7.25
N LEU A 176 -16.94 -10.43 -5.97
CA LEU A 176 -17.27 -11.34 -4.87
C LEU A 176 -18.77 -11.44 -4.59
N TYR A 177 -19.52 -10.34 -4.69
CA TYR A 177 -20.92 -10.30 -4.28
C TYR A 177 -21.84 -10.24 -5.50
N LYS A 178 -21.74 -9.21 -6.33
CA LYS A 178 -22.70 -8.97 -7.43
C LYS A 178 -22.57 -9.95 -8.60
N ASP A 179 -21.35 -10.38 -8.92
CA ASP A 179 -21.14 -11.39 -9.97
C ASP A 179 -21.44 -12.81 -9.46
N SER A 180 -21.30 -13.05 -8.16
CA SER A 180 -21.67 -14.34 -7.54
C SER A 180 -23.19 -14.61 -7.58
N ASP A 181 -24.01 -13.55 -7.54
CA ASP A 181 -25.47 -13.66 -7.60
C ASP A 181 -26.00 -14.07 -8.99
N LYS A 182 -25.17 -13.99 -10.04
CA LYS A 182 -25.55 -14.30 -11.42
C LYS A 182 -25.28 -15.78 -11.73
N TRP A 183 -26.22 -16.65 -11.41
CA TRP A 183 -26.11 -18.09 -11.70
C TRP A 183 -26.20 -18.38 -13.22
N ARG A 184 -25.16 -18.99 -13.80
CA ARG A 184 -25.16 -19.45 -15.21
C ARG A 184 -24.84 -20.94 -15.42
N GLY A 185 -24.96 -21.77 -14.38
CA GLY A 185 -24.81 -23.24 -14.46
C GLY A 185 -23.50 -23.78 -13.86
N TRP A 186 -23.39 -25.11 -13.73
CA TRP A 186 -22.35 -25.77 -12.92
C TRP A 186 -20.89 -25.58 -13.40
N ARG A 187 -20.67 -25.28 -14.69
CA ARG A 187 -19.34 -24.98 -15.24
C ARG A 187 -18.77 -23.64 -14.76
N TYR A 188 -19.63 -22.74 -14.29
CA TYR A 188 -19.26 -21.43 -13.75
C TYR A 188 -18.83 -21.48 -12.27
N CYS A 189 -18.92 -22.65 -11.61
CA CYS A 189 -18.38 -22.83 -10.26
C CYS A 189 -16.84 -22.77 -10.21
N ILE A 190 -16.14 -22.90 -11.34
CA ILE A 190 -14.68 -22.83 -11.40
C ILE A 190 -14.28 -21.48 -12.05
N PRO A 191 -13.85 -20.47 -11.27
CA PRO A 191 -13.57 -19.12 -11.78
C PRO A 191 -12.42 -19.07 -12.81
N TYR A 192 -11.62 -20.13 -12.92
CA TYR A 192 -10.48 -20.21 -13.84
C TYR A 192 -10.82 -20.73 -15.24
N CYS A 193 -11.99 -21.35 -15.45
CA CYS A 193 -12.27 -21.99 -16.75
C CYS A 193 -12.56 -20.96 -17.85
N ASP A 194 -13.26 -19.87 -17.54
CA ASP A 194 -13.71 -18.91 -18.57
C ASP A 194 -12.58 -18.08 -19.19
N HIS A 195 -11.58 -17.66 -18.41
CA HIS A 195 -10.47 -16.86 -18.97
C HIS A 195 -9.53 -17.74 -19.82
N VAL A 196 -9.33 -19.00 -19.43
CA VAL A 196 -8.56 -19.99 -20.20
C VAL A 196 -9.34 -20.41 -21.45
N LEU A 197 -10.66 -20.64 -21.38
CA LEU A 197 -11.49 -21.00 -22.54
C LEU A 197 -11.61 -19.84 -23.55
N LYS A 198 -11.70 -18.59 -23.08
CA LYS A 198 -11.63 -17.40 -23.95
C LYS A 198 -10.26 -17.23 -24.62
N VAL A 199 -9.16 -17.51 -23.91
CA VAL A 199 -7.80 -17.47 -24.47
C VAL A 199 -7.55 -18.64 -25.43
N LEU A 200 -8.18 -19.80 -25.21
CA LEU A 200 -8.12 -20.97 -26.08
C LEU A 200 -9.12 -20.92 -27.26
N GLY A 201 -9.80 -19.79 -27.49
CA GLY A 201 -10.65 -19.59 -28.66
C GLY A 201 -11.96 -20.38 -28.65
N TYR A 202 -12.40 -20.91 -27.51
CA TYR A 202 -13.68 -21.59 -27.40
C TYR A 202 -14.79 -20.54 -27.22
N ASN A 203 -15.33 -20.04 -28.34
CA ASN A 203 -16.57 -19.27 -28.35
C ASN A 203 -17.76 -20.22 -28.18
N LYS A 204 -18.57 -19.98 -27.15
CA LYS A 204 -19.99 -20.32 -27.14
C LYS A 204 -20.78 -19.15 -26.62
#